data_AF-A0A354IWQ3-F1
#
_entry.id   AF-A0A354IWQ3-F1
#
_cell.length_a   1.000
_cell.length_b   1.000
_cell.length_c   1.000
_cell.angle_alpha   90.00
_cell.angle_beta   90.00
_cell.angle_gamma   90.00
#
_symmetry.space_group_name_H-M   'P 1'
#
loop_
_entity.id
_entity.type
_entity.pdbx_description
1 polymer ?
#
loop_
_entity_poly.entity_id
_entity_poly.type
_entity_poly.pdbx_seq_one_letter_code
_entity_poly.pdbx_strand_id
1 'polypeptide(L)'
;MPGDAGKNKQMQVTAIRQQGDRTALTLRSKDGVTQVDTLVSSAAARAQAVQVNDMLDIETIGQTGFAVKKAGATLVVLARPDTGLVHSKART
;
A
#
# COMPACT_ATOMS: atom_id res chain seq x y z
N MET A 1 -10.45 -15.93 21.29
CA MET A 1 -11.42 -15.58 20.22
C MET A 1 -10.64 -14.98 19.06
N PRO A 2 -10.63 -15.54 17.84
CA PRO A 2 -9.92 -14.94 16.72
C PRO A 2 -10.88 -14.02 15.95
N GLY A 3 -10.98 -12.76 16.37
CA GLY A 3 -11.94 -11.77 15.86
C GLY A 3 -11.34 -10.67 14.98
N ASP A 4 -10.18 -10.89 14.35
CA ASP A 4 -9.46 -9.85 13.60
C ASP A 4 -9.24 -10.20 12.11
N ALA A 5 -10.13 -11.01 11.53
CA ALA A 5 -10.19 -11.20 10.09
C ALA A 5 -10.90 -9.99 9.45
N GLY A 6 -10.12 -9.07 8.85
CA GLY A 6 -10.64 -8.10 7.88
C GLY A 6 -10.81 -6.65 8.36
N LYS A 7 -9.92 -6.12 9.22
CA LYS A 7 -9.92 -4.67 9.48
C LYS A 7 -9.35 -3.93 8.26
N ASN A 8 -10.23 -3.33 7.46
CA ASN A 8 -9.85 -2.25 6.56
C ASN A 8 -9.12 -1.18 7.38
N LYS A 9 -7.84 -0.96 7.09
CA LYS A 9 -7.03 0.06 7.77
C LYS A 9 -6.88 1.26 6.85
N GLN A 10 -7.33 2.41 7.32
CA GLN A 10 -7.07 3.67 6.62
C GLN A 10 -5.67 4.19 6.94
N MET A 11 -4.91 4.49 5.89
CA MET A 11 -3.57 5.07 5.98
C MET A 11 -3.47 6.33 5.11
N GLN A 12 -2.78 7.33 5.62
CA GLN A 12 -2.55 8.59 4.94
C GLN A 12 -1.28 8.51 4.10
N VAL A 13 -1.31 9.02 2.87
CA VAL A 13 -0.12 9.21 2.04
C VAL A 13 0.70 10.38 2.61
N THR A 14 1.90 10.11 3.10
CA THR A 14 2.80 11.14 3.65
C THR A 14 3.89 11.56 2.68
N ALA A 15 4.24 10.70 1.72
CA ALA A 15 5.21 11.02 0.69
C ALA A 15 4.90 10.29 -0.63
N ILE A 16 5.25 10.95 -1.75
CA ILE A 16 5.16 10.40 -3.10
C ILE A 16 6.49 10.66 -3.81
N ARG A 17 7.08 9.63 -4.41
CA ARG A 17 8.29 9.76 -5.24
C ARG A 17 8.10 8.99 -6.55
N GLN A 18 8.36 9.65 -7.67
CA GLN A 18 8.36 8.98 -8.97
C GLN A 18 9.62 8.13 -9.14
N GLN A 19 9.47 6.90 -9.58
CA GLN A 19 10.54 5.93 -9.84
C GLN A 19 10.30 5.24 -11.19
N GLY A 20 10.46 5.99 -12.28
CA GLY A 20 10.24 5.49 -13.64
C GLY A 20 8.77 5.11 -13.89
N ASP A 21 8.52 3.84 -14.22
CA ASP A 21 7.17 3.29 -14.42
C ASP A 21 6.38 3.09 -13.11
N ARG A 22 7.05 3.27 -11.97
CA ARG A 22 6.47 3.13 -10.63
C ARG A 22 6.44 4.44 -9.88
N THR A 23 5.51 4.51 -8.93
CA THR A 23 5.41 5.58 -7.95
C THR A 23 5.57 4.97 -6.57
N ALA A 24 6.59 5.40 -5.84
CA ALA A 24 6.78 5.05 -4.44
C ALA A 24 5.88 5.92 -3.57
N LEU A 25 5.13 5.28 -2.68
CA LEU A 25 4.24 5.91 -1.71
C LEU A 25 4.69 5.53 -0.31
N THR A 26 4.80 6.51 0.57
CA THR A 26 4.91 6.28 2.01
C THR A 26 3.54 6.50 2.62
N LEU A 27 3.04 5.50 3.32
CA LEU A 27 1.75 5.50 4.00
C LEU A 27 1.96 5.50 5.51
N ARG A 28 1.18 6.28 6.25
CA ARG A 28 1.21 6.32 7.71
C ARG A 28 -0.18 6.09 8.28
N SER A 29 -0.27 5.29 9.34
CA SER A 29 -1.53 5.10 10.06
C SER A 29 -1.94 6.39 10.77
N LYS A 30 -3.24 6.57 11.01
CA LYS A 30 -3.77 7.78 11.67
C LYS A 30 -3.17 8.03 13.07
N ASP A 31 -2.81 6.97 13.78
CA ASP A 31 -2.14 7.03 15.09
C ASP A 31 -0.63 7.35 14.99
N GLY A 32 -0.07 7.42 13.77
CA GLY A 32 1.34 7.70 13.52
C GLY A 32 2.29 6.54 13.82
N VAL A 33 1.79 5.42 14.34
CA VAL A 33 2.60 4.30 14.85
C VAL A 33 3.13 3.41 13.72
N THR A 34 2.33 3.22 12.66
CA THR A 34 2.65 2.32 11.54
C THR A 34 3.01 3.13 10.31
N GLN A 35 4.15 2.80 9.69
CA GLN A 35 4.53 3.30 8.37
C GLN A 35 4.67 2.13 7.39
N VAL A 36 4.18 2.30 6.18
CA VAL A 36 4.28 1.33 5.08
C VAL A 36 4.80 2.04 3.85
N ASP A 37 5.93 1.58 3.33
CA ASP A 37 6.46 2.01 2.05
C ASP A 37 6.04 1.01 0.97
N THR A 38 5.48 1.51 -0.13
CA THR A 38 4.94 0.67 -1.21
C THR A 38 5.24 1.26 -2.58
N LEU A 39 5.24 0.40 -3.60
CA LEU A 39 5.40 0.77 -5.01
C LEU A 39 4.10 0.47 -5.75
N VAL A 40 3.54 1.48 -6.40
CA VAL A 40 2.37 1.34 -7.27
C VAL A 40 2.76 1.66 -8.71
N SER A 41 1.96 1.22 -9.69
CA SER A 41 2.14 1.66 -11.07
C SER A 41 1.94 3.17 -11.17
N SER A 42 2.81 3.89 -11.87
CA SER A 42 2.64 5.31 -12.14
C SER A 42 1.36 5.59 -12.93
N ALA A 43 0.92 4.67 -13.78
CA ALA A 43 -0.36 4.77 -14.48
C ALA A 43 -1.54 4.72 -13.50
N ALA A 44 -1.53 3.78 -12.54
CA ALA A 44 -2.57 3.65 -11.53
C ALA A 44 -2.61 4.87 -10.59
N ALA A 45 -1.44 5.34 -10.13
CA ALA A 45 -1.34 6.53 -9.29
C ALA A 45 -1.89 7.79 -9.99
N ARG A 46 -1.60 7.95 -11.29
CA ARG A 46 -2.13 9.06 -12.10
C ARG A 46 -3.63 8.94 -12.35
N ALA A 47 -4.09 7.75 -12.71
CA ALA A 47 -5.52 7.50 -12.97
C ALA A 47 -6.39 7.82 -11.76
N GLN A 48 -5.88 7.58 -10.55
CA GLN A 48 -6.56 7.87 -9.29
C GLN A 48 -6.16 9.21 -8.66
N ALA A 49 -5.37 10.02 -9.38
CA ALA A 49 -4.84 11.30 -8.92
C ALA A 49 -4.33 11.25 -7.47
N VAL A 50 -3.45 10.29 -7.16
CA VAL A 50 -2.91 10.10 -5.80
C VAL A 50 -2.04 11.29 -5.40
N GLN A 51 -2.31 11.86 -4.23
CA GLN A 51 -1.64 13.03 -3.67
C GLN A 51 -1.21 12.83 -2.22
N VAL A 52 -0.26 13.64 -1.76
CA VAL A 52 0.09 13.71 -0.33
C VAL A 52 -1.14 14.17 0.45
N ASN A 53 -1.34 13.60 1.64
CA ASN A 53 -2.50 13.71 2.50
C ASN A 53 -3.75 12.93 2.06
N ASP A 54 -3.72 12.23 0.92
CA ASP A 54 -4.81 11.32 0.56
C ASP A 54 -4.96 10.20 1.59
N MET A 55 -6.19 9.77 1.82
CA MET A 55 -6.51 8.58 2.59
C MET A 55 -6.68 7.38 1.66
N LEU A 56 -5.93 6.32 1.94
CA LEU A 56 -5.99 5.04 1.24
C LEU A 56 -6.52 3.95 2.20
N ASP A 57 -7.40 3.12 1.68
CA ASP A 57 -7.92 1.94 2.35
C ASP A 57 -6.97 0.77 2.12
N ILE A 58 -6.52 0.12 3.18
CA ILE A 58 -5.77 -1.14 3.12
C ILE A 58 -6.70 -2.27 3.52
N GLU A 59 -7.10 -3.04 2.52
CA GLU A 59 -7.95 -4.20 2.69
C GLU A 59 -7.10 -5.47 2.69
N THR A 60 -7.28 -6.33 3.69
CA THR A 60 -6.62 -7.64 3.69
C THR A 60 -7.33 -8.56 2.69
N ILE A 61 -6.56 -9.11 1.73
CA ILE A 61 -7.06 -10.11 0.79
C ILE A 61 -6.67 -11.49 1.32
N GLY A 62 -7.65 -12.21 1.87
CA GLY A 62 -7.44 -13.55 2.42
C GLY A 62 -6.32 -13.59 3.48
N GLN A 63 -5.46 -14.61 3.41
CA GLN A 63 -4.28 -14.72 4.29
C GLN A 63 -2.98 -14.28 3.61
N THR A 64 -3.02 -13.92 2.34
CA THR A 64 -1.84 -13.86 1.46
C THR A 64 -1.45 -12.46 1.03
N GLY A 65 -2.27 -11.44 1.29
CA GLY A 65 -1.93 -10.09 0.86
C GLY A 65 -2.83 -8.98 1.37
N PHE A 66 -2.56 -7.78 0.84
CA PHE A 66 -3.28 -6.55 1.10
C PHE A 66 -3.54 -5.81 -0.21
N ALA A 67 -4.76 -5.34 -0.45
CA ALA A 67 -5.04 -4.36 -1.49
C ALA A 67 -4.96 -2.95 -0.90
N VAL A 68 -4.26 -2.06 -1.60
CA VAL A 68 -4.31 -0.63 -1.34
C VAL A 68 -5.33 -0.02 -2.31
N LYS A 69 -6.34 0.65 -1.78
CA LYS A 69 -7.45 1.21 -2.54
C LYS A 69 -7.58 2.72 -2.28
N LYS A 70 -8.04 3.46 -3.27
CA LYS A 70 -8.50 4.86 -3.14
C LYS A 70 -9.94 4.94 -3.67
N ALA A 71 -10.87 5.42 -2.85
CA ALA A 71 -12.29 5.56 -3.22
C ALA A 71 -12.88 4.30 -3.91
N GLY A 72 -12.49 3.11 -3.43
CA GLY A 72 -12.94 1.83 -3.98
C GLY A 72 -12.12 1.27 -5.16
N ALA A 73 -11.25 2.07 -5.80
CA ALA A 73 -10.36 1.61 -6.87
C ALA A 73 -9.07 1.02 -6.32
N THR A 74 -8.64 -0.15 -6.82
CA THR A 74 -7.40 -0.80 -6.36
C THR A 74 -6.17 -0.21 -7.06
N LEU A 75 -5.21 0.27 -6.28
CA LEU A 75 -3.93 0.83 -6.74
C LEU A 75 -2.85 -0.24 -6.88
N VAL A 76 -2.78 -1.16 -5.90
CA VAL A 76 -1.82 -2.26 -5.87
C VAL A 76 -2.32 -3.37 -4.94
N VAL A 77 -1.89 -4.60 -5.22
CA VAL A 77 -2.00 -5.73 -4.31
C VAL A 77 -0.59 -6.10 -3.85
N LEU A 78 -0.37 -6.07 -2.54
CA LEU A 78 0.87 -6.42 -1.86
C LEU A 78 0.75 -7.84 -1.30
N ALA A 79 1.74 -8.70 -1.55
CA ALA A 79 1.80 -10.00 -0.89
C ALA A 79 2.25 -9.84 0.58
N ARG A 80 1.69 -10.64 1.48
CA ARG A 80 2.17 -10.76 2.87
C ARG A 80 3.52 -11.47 2.86
N PRO A 81 4.57 -10.90 3.49
CA PRO A 81 5.91 -11.46 3.46
C PRO A 81 6.00 -12.89 4.04
N ASP A 82 5.08 -13.30 4.92
CA ASP A 82 5.01 -14.65 5.47
C ASP A 82 4.60 -15.76 4.48
N THR A 83 4.29 -15.43 3.21
CA THR A 83 3.91 -16.45 2.21
C THR A 83 4.73 -16.44 0.91
N GLY A 84 5.82 -15.66 0.82
CA GLY A 84 6.78 -15.84 -0.26
C GLY A 84 7.44 -14.57 -0.77
N LEU A 85 8.76 -14.50 -0.55
CA LEU A 85 9.76 -13.79 -1.36
C LEU A 85 9.41 -12.35 -1.75
N VAL A 86 9.61 -11.42 -0.81
CA VAL A 86 10.05 -10.07 -1.18
C VAL A 86 11.46 -10.23 -1.74
N HIS A 87 11.60 -10.31 -3.06
CA HIS A 87 12.90 -10.15 -3.71
C HIS A 87 13.38 -8.72 -3.48
N SER A 88 13.93 -8.43 -2.29
CA SER A 88 14.86 -7.33 -2.11
C SER A 88 16.08 -7.69 -2.94
N LYS A 89 16.16 -7.16 -4.15
CA LYS A 89 17.33 -7.29 -5.00
C LYS A 89 18.48 -6.59 -4.27
N ALA A 90 19.31 -7.37 -3.59
CA ALA A 90 20.67 -6.94 -3.32
C ALA A 90 21.32 -6.65 -4.67
N ARG A 91 21.76 -5.43 -4.89
CA ARG A 91 22.64 -5.12 -6.00
C ARG A 91 23.81 -4.32 -5.44
N THR A 92 24.90 -5.08 -5.24
CA THR A 92 26.33 -4.73 -5.12
C THR A 92 26.69 -3.49 -4.33
#